data_AF-A0A7J5XQJ6-F1
#
_entry.id   AF-A0A7J5XQJ6-F1
#
_cell.length_a   1.000
_cell.length_b   1.000
_cell.length_c   1.000
_cell.angle_alpha   90.00
_cell.angle_beta   90.00
_cell.angle_gamma   90.00
#
_symmetry.space_group_name_H-M   'P 1'
#
loop_
_entity.id
_entity.type
_entity.pdbx_description
1 polymer ?
#
loop_
_entity_poly.entity_id
_entity_poly.type
_entity_poly.pdbx_seq_one_letter_code
_entity_poly.pdbx_strand_id
1 'polypeptide(L)' 'MPHYWLSVYVTDLGTEPLVSWTHVYLEVLDVNDNAPELSQPVYFASVPENVNTVKSVVQVSAKDIGQKYRQPAPCE' A
#
# COMPACT_ATOMS: atom_id res chain seq x y z
N MET A 1 -7.13 1.00 -3.52
CA MET A 1 -6.85 2.44 -3.45
C MET A 1 -7.94 3.09 -2.64
N PRO A 2 -7.59 3.65 -1.46
CA PRO A 2 -8.55 4.40 -0.67
C PRO A 2 -8.97 5.66 -1.43
N HIS A 3 -10.23 6.04 -1.27
CA HIS A 3 -10.80 7.24 -1.87
C HIS A 3 -11.68 7.95 -0.85
N TYR A 4 -11.81 9.26 -1.04
CA TYR A 4 -12.54 10.14 -0.12
C TYR A 4 -13.42 11.10 -0.91
N TRP A 5 -14.51 11.50 -0.27
CA TRP A 5 -15.36 12.59 -0.72
C TRP A 5 -15.24 13.74 0.29
N LEU A 6 -14.83 14.91 -0.17
CA LEU A 6 -14.80 16.12 0.64
C LEU A 6 -15.96 17.03 0.23
N SER A 7 -16.73 17.52 1.21
CA SER A 7 -17.72 18.58 1.00
C SER A 7 -17.06 19.93 1.24
N VAL A 8 -16.95 20.74 0.19
CA VAL A 8 -16.34 22.08 0.24
C VAL A 8 -17.47 23.10 0.24
N TYR A 9 -17.47 23.99 1.24
CA TYR A 9 -18.43 25.07 1.37
C TYR A 9 -17.73 26.41 1.14
N VAL A 10 -18.40 27.32 0.44
CA VAL A 10 -17.95 28.70 0.26
C VAL A 10 -19.08 29.61 0.72
N THR A 11 -18.74 30.63 1.49
CA THR A 11 -19.67 31.67 1.92
C THR A 11 -19.09 33.04 1.60
N ASP A 12 -19.95 33.98 1.23
CA ASP A 12 -19.55 35.39 1.07
C ASP A 12 -19.58 36.14 2.40
N LEU A 13 -19.22 37.42 2.38
CA LEU A 13 -19.17 38.30 3.57
C LEU A 13 -20.39 39.22 3.67
N GLY A 14 -21.51 38.86 3.05
CA GLY A 14 -22.74 39.64 3.12
C GLY A 14 -23.33 39.69 4.53
N THR A 15 -24.15 40.70 4.81
CA THR A 15 -24.93 40.78 6.06
C THR A 15 -25.90 39.59 6.19
N GLU A 16 -26.42 39.11 5.04
CA GLU A 16 -27.03 37.78 4.90
C GLU A 16 -26.13 36.95 3.97
N PRO A 17 -25.28 36.06 4.51
CA PRO A 17 -24.31 35.34 3.69
C PRO A 17 -24.97 34.34 2.76
N LEU A 18 -24.56 34.34 1.50
CA LEU A 18 -24.87 33.24 0.59
C LEU A 18 -23.90 32.09 0.82
N VAL A 19 -24.40 30.86 0.71
CA VAL A 19 -23.60 29.64 0.84
C VAL A 19 -23.75 28.80 -0.43
N SER A 20 -22.63 28.34 -0.96
CA SER A 20 -22.59 27.33 -2.02
C SER A 20 -21.68 26.18 -1.58
N TRP A 21 -21.91 24.99 -2.13
CA TRP A 21 -21.11 23.83 -1.80
C TRP A 21 -20.95 22.86 -2.96
N THR A 22 -19.89 22.06 -2.91
CA THR A 22 -19.62 21.00 -3.89
C THR A 22 -18.91 19.81 -3.24
N HIS A 23 -18.93 18.67 -3.93
CA HIS A 23 -18.16 17.50 -3.56
C HIS A 23 -16.89 17.39 -4.40
N VAL A 24 -15.77 17.12 -3.73
CA VAL A 24 -14.48 16.81 -4.36
C VAL A 24 -14.18 15.33 -4.14
N TYR A 25 -14.01 14.60 -5.24
CA TYR A 25 -13.54 13.22 -5.20
C TYR A 25 -12.02 13.20 -5.14
N LEU A 26 -11.47 12.45 -4.19
CA LEU A 26 -10.04 12.26 -4.00
C LEU A 26 -9.69 10.79 -4.10
N GLU A 27 -8.72 10.47 -4.95
CA GLU A 27 -8.11 9.14 -5.04
C GLU A 27 -6.68 9.21 -4.53
N VAL A 28 -6.35 8.36 -3.55
CA VAL A 28 -4.98 8.27 -3.04
C VAL A 28 -4.20 7.32 -3.93
N LEU A 29 -3.17 7.85 -4.57
CA LEU A 29 -2.24 7.06 -5.36
C LEU A 29 -1.35 6.23 -4.44
N ASP A 30 -1.26 4.95 -4.79
CA ASP A 30 -0.40 4.01 -4.09
C ASP A 30 1.07 4.29 -4.44
N VAL A 31 1.92 4.30 -3.42
CA VAL A 31 3.38 4.37 -3.54
C VAL A 31 3.93 3.20 -2.73
N ASN A 32 5.01 2.59 -3.22
CA ASN A 32 5.70 1.49 -2.55
C ASN A 32 6.62 2.03 -1.47
N ASP A 33 5.99 2.46 -0.40
CA ASP A 33 6.58 2.84 0.86
C ASP A 33 6.58 1.70 1.89
N ASN A 34 5.95 0.57 1.57
CA ASN A 34 5.91 -0.62 2.40
C ASN A 34 6.95 -1.64 1.90
N ALA A 35 7.93 -1.96 2.73
CA ALA A 35 8.86 -3.05 2.45
C ALA A 35 8.25 -4.40 2.87
N PRO A 36 8.53 -5.51 2.16
CA PRO A 36 8.11 -6.84 2.60
C PRO A 36 8.67 -7.18 3.98
N GLU A 37 7.82 -7.60 4.90
CA GLU A 37 8.20 -8.02 6.24
C GLU A 37 8.41 -9.54 6.28
N LEU A 38 9.54 -10.00 6.83
CA LEU A 38 9.79 -11.43 7.03
C LEU A 38 8.83 -12.00 8.07
N SER A 39 8.38 -13.25 7.85
CA SER A 39 7.44 -13.90 8.77
C SER A 39 8.08 -14.27 10.11
N GLN A 40 9.41 -14.35 10.17
CA GLN A 40 10.19 -14.56 11.38
C GLN A 40 11.40 -13.64 11.38
N PRO A 41 11.84 -13.13 12.54
CA PRO A 41 13.03 -12.28 12.63
C PRO A 41 14.32 -13.05 12.40
N VAL A 42 14.34 -14.36 12.68
CA VAL A 42 15.49 -15.26 12.50
C VAL A 42 14.97 -16.63 12.09
N TYR A 43 15.67 -17.27 11.14
CA TYR A 43 15.37 -18.62 10.69
C TYR A 43 16.56 -19.54 10.99
N PHE A 44 16.31 -20.64 11.70
CA PHE A 44 17.32 -21.66 11.99
C PHE A 44 17.10 -22.89 11.11
N ALA A 45 18.18 -23.43 10.57
CA ALA A 45 18.16 -24.70 9.85
C ALA A 45 19.46 -25.48 10.12
N SER A 46 19.35 -26.80 10.13
CA SER A 46 20.49 -27.70 10.31
C SER A 46 20.39 -28.83 9.29
N VAL A 47 21.54 -29.21 8.74
CA VAL A 47 21.66 -30.26 7.74
C VAL A 47 22.79 -31.19 8.14
N PRO A 48 22.57 -32.52 8.16
CA PRO A 48 23.63 -33.48 8.43
C PRO A 48 24.71 -33.47 7.34
N GLU A 49 25.97 -33.64 7.74
CA GLU A 49 27.13 -33.64 6.83
C GLU A 49 27.10 -34.77 5.80
N ASN A 50 26.50 -35.92 6.14
CA ASN A 50 26.50 -37.14 5.32
C ASN A 50 25.27 -37.27 4.40
N VAL A 51 24.70 -36.16 3.93
CA VAL A 51 23.56 -36.17 3.01
C VAL A 51 24.03 -36.19 1.56
N ASN A 52 23.65 -37.23 0.82
CA ASN A 52 24.03 -37.42 -0.58
C ASN A 52 23.52 -36.32 -1.53
N THR A 53 22.35 -35.72 -1.25
CA THR A 53 21.83 -34.57 -2.00
C THR A 53 20.82 -33.79 -1.16
N VAL A 54 21.01 -32.49 -1.03
CA VAL A 54 20.08 -31.58 -0.35
C VAL A 54 19.34 -30.76 -1.40
N LYS A 55 18.01 -30.87 -1.46
CA LYS A 55 17.19 -30.12 -2.44
C LYS A 55 16.76 -28.74 -1.94
N SER A 56 16.51 -28.59 -0.64
CA SER A 56 16.15 -27.35 0.03
C SER A 56 16.41 -27.50 1.53
N VAL A 57 16.77 -26.41 2.19
CA VAL A 57 17.16 -26.39 3.62
C VAL A 57 16.14 -25.62 4.45
N VAL A 58 15.80 -24.40 4.03
CA VAL A 58 14.77 -23.59 4.66
C VAL A 58 14.05 -22.77 3.60
N GLN A 59 12.74 -22.70 3.72
CA GLN A 59 11.92 -21.78 2.94
C GLN A 59 11.49 -20.64 3.84
N VAL A 60 11.80 -19.42 3.43
CA VAL A 60 11.38 -18.20 4.13
C VAL A 60 10.22 -17.54 3.40
N SER A 61 9.37 -16.87 4.14
CA SER A 61 8.23 -16.12 3.61
C SER A 61 8.29 -14.68 4.10
N ALA A 62 8.07 -13.74 3.18
CA ALA A 62 7.86 -12.34 3.51
C ALA A 62 6.48 -11.90 3.02
N LYS A 63 5.84 -11.01 3.76
CA LYS A 63 4.55 -10.42 3.39
C LYS A 63 4.73 -8.92 3.21
N ASP A 64 4.36 -8.45 2.04
CA ASP A 64 4.20 -7.02 1.78
C ASP A 64 2.73 -6.65 2.03
N ILE A 65 2.50 -5.58 2.80
CA ILE A 65 1.17 -5.07 3.10
C ILE A 65 0.69 -4.02 2.10
N GLY A 66 1.60 -3.49 1.26
CA GLY A 66 1.29 -2.55 0.21
C GLY A 66 0.41 -3.16 -0.89
N GLN A 67 -0.34 -2.34 -1.60
CA GLN A 67 -1.05 -2.83 -2.79
C GLN A 67 -0.02 -3.18 -3.87
N LYS A 68 -0.30 -4.23 -4.65
CA LYS A 68 0.42 -4.42 -5.91
C LYS A 68 0.08 -3.22 -6.79
N TYR A 69 1.08 -2.41 -7.13
CA TYR A 69 0.90 -1.32 -8.09
C TYR A 69 0.09 -1.81 -9.28
N ARG A 70 -1.08 -1.21 -9.49
CA ARG A 70 -1.66 -1.16 -10.83
C ARG A 70 -0.83 -0.11 -11.54
N GLN A 71 0.22 -0.56 -12.23
CA GLN A 71 0.98 0.30 -13.12
C GLN A 71 -0.04 0.92 -14.09
N PRO A 72 -0.30 2.24 -14.04
CA PRO A 72 -1.09 2.85 -15.09
C PRO A 72 -0.32 2.61 -16.40
N ALA A 73 -1.04 2.35 -17.49
CA ALA A 73 -0.42 2.29 -18.80
C ALA A 73 0.47 3.54 -18.96
N PRO A 74 1.68 3.42 -19.56
CA PRO A 74 2.46 4.60 -19.89
C PRO A 74 1.54 5.54 -20.66
N CYS A 75 1.57 6.84 -20.34
CA CYS A 75 0.87 7.84 -21.15
C CYS A 75 1.42 7.72 -22.59
N GLU A 76 0.59 7.22 -23.51
CA GLU A 76 0.78 7.42 -24.95
C GLU A 76 0.42 8.87 -25.33
#